data_AF-A0A9D9SY19-F1
#
_entry.id   AF-A0A9D9SY19-F1
#
_cell.length_a   1.000
_cell.length_b   1.000
_cell.length_c   1.000
_cell.angle_alpha   90.00
_cell.angle_beta   90.00
_cell.angle_gamma   90.00
#
_symmetry.space_group_name_H-M   'P 1'
#
loop_
_entity.id
_entity.type
_entity.pdbx_description
1 polymer ?
#
loop_
_entity_poly.entity_id
_entity_poly.type
_entity_poly.pdbx_seq_one_letter_code
_entity_poly.pdbx_strand_id
1 'polypeptide(L)'
;MSEEDKPSTRMMQRLAGLGLLLVAGLLLHLLAPILMPFLVATALAYLWDPAVDRLERLGMGRGLCVSLVFFLMSLLLILLVLVLVPLLGRQMHVVAAKVPLAIDWFKLSLLPWLEGQFNVGAGDIPLEKIKQALMANWQSAGGV
;
A
#
# COMPACT_ATOMS: atom_id res chain seq x y z
N MET A 1 -62.19 37.29 -8.53
CA MET A 1 -62.19 36.47 -7.29
C MET A 1 -62.29 35.03 -7.76
N SER A 2 -61.22 34.25 -7.86
CA SER A 2 -59.92 34.28 -7.20
C SER A 2 -58.84 33.73 -8.14
N GLU A 3 -57.68 34.37 -8.16
CA GLU A 3 -56.43 33.78 -8.66
C GLU A 3 -56.05 32.62 -7.73
N GLU A 4 -56.26 31.38 -8.18
CA GLU A 4 -55.65 30.20 -7.56
C GLU A 4 -54.17 30.18 -7.93
N ASP A 5 -53.39 30.80 -7.06
CA ASP A 5 -51.95 30.60 -6.91
C ASP A 5 -51.66 29.09 -6.97
N LYS A 6 -50.70 28.69 -7.83
CA LYS A 6 -50.22 27.30 -7.95
C LYS A 6 -48.84 27.18 -7.29
N PRO A 7 -48.71 27.21 -5.95
CA PRO A 7 -47.42 27.24 -5.27
C PRO A 7 -46.77 25.85 -5.06
N SER A 8 -47.34 24.73 -5.52
CA SER A 8 -46.92 23.40 -5.04
C SER A 8 -45.79 22.70 -5.82
N THR A 9 -45.62 22.94 -7.13
CA THR A 9 -44.70 22.12 -7.94
C THR A 9 -43.23 22.40 -7.65
N ARG A 10 -42.86 23.66 -7.42
CA ARG A 10 -41.48 24.06 -7.07
C ARG A 10 -41.09 23.61 -5.66
N MET A 11 -42.06 23.59 -4.74
CA MET A 11 -41.84 23.14 -3.36
C MET A 11 -41.63 21.62 -3.31
N MET A 12 -42.41 20.85 -4.08
CA MET A 12 -42.23 19.40 -4.20
C MET A 12 -40.87 19.04 -4.82
N GLN A 13 -40.44 19.76 -5.87
CA GLN A 13 -39.11 19.58 -6.48
C GLN A 13 -37.96 19.90 -5.51
N ARG A 14 -38.11 20.93 -4.67
CA ARG A 14 -37.13 21.29 -3.64
C ARG A 14 -37.05 20.23 -2.54
N LEU A 15 -38.19 19.71 -2.08
CA LEU A 15 -38.24 18.63 -1.09
C LEU A 15 -37.65 17.33 -1.67
N ALA A 16 -37.95 17.01 -2.93
CA ALA A 16 -37.36 15.87 -3.63
C ALA A 16 -35.84 16.02 -3.79
N GLY A 17 -35.36 17.22 -4.15
CA GLY A 17 -33.93 17.51 -4.26
C GLY A 17 -33.19 17.42 -2.92
N LEU A 18 -33.79 17.93 -1.84
CA LEU A 18 -33.26 17.79 -0.48
C LEU A 18 -33.24 16.33 -0.02
N GLY A 19 -34.30 15.56 -0.32
CA GLY A 19 -34.35 14.12 -0.05
C GLY A 19 -33.26 13.36 -0.80
N LEU A 20 -33.05 13.66 -2.09
CA LEU A 20 -31.99 13.06 -2.89
C LEU A 20 -30.60 13.40 -2.34
N LEU A 21 -30.37 14.65 -1.94
CA LEU A 21 -29.10 15.09 -1.33
C LEU A 21 -28.84 14.37 -0.01
N LEU A 22 -29.86 14.22 0.84
CA LEU A 22 -29.74 13.48 2.11
C LEU A 22 -29.41 12.01 1.87
N VAL A 23 -30.11 11.36 0.93
CA VAL A 23 -29.84 9.95 0.58
C VAL A 23 -28.44 9.79 -0.03
N ALA A 24 -28.04 10.67 -0.93
CA ALA A 24 -26.70 10.66 -1.52
C ALA A 24 -25.62 10.89 -0.46
N GLY A 25 -25.81 11.86 0.44
CA GLY A 25 -24.88 12.12 1.55
C GLY A 25 -24.76 10.94 2.51
N LEU A 26 -25.88 10.28 2.82
CA LEU A 26 -25.88 9.08 3.66
C LEU A 26 -25.13 7.93 2.96
N LEU A 27 -25.40 7.69 1.67
CA LEU A 27 -24.66 6.69 0.88
C LEU A 27 -23.16 6.98 0.87
N LEU A 28 -22.76 8.24 0.60
CA LEU A 28 -21.36 8.65 0.59
C LEU A 28 -20.70 8.45 1.95
N HIS A 29 -21.42 8.68 3.04
CA HIS A 29 -20.90 8.45 4.39
C HIS A 29 -20.66 6.95 4.64
N LEU A 30 -21.60 6.09 4.23
CA LEU A 30 -21.45 4.63 4.34
C LEU A 30 -20.34 4.08 3.43
N LEU A 31 -20.19 4.65 2.22
CA LEU A 31 -19.16 4.27 1.25
C LEU A 31 -17.82 4.97 1.47
N ALA A 32 -17.72 5.95 2.37
CA ALA A 32 -16.50 6.72 2.60
C ALA A 32 -15.22 5.86 2.74
N PRO A 33 -15.22 4.71 3.44
CA PRO A 33 -14.04 3.84 3.55
C PRO A 33 -13.67 3.14 2.24
N ILE A 34 -14.66 2.85 1.39
CA ILE A 34 -14.50 2.21 0.08
C ILE A 34 -14.20 3.24 -1.03
N LEU A 35 -14.54 4.51 -0.79
CA LEU A 35 -14.30 5.61 -1.71
C LEU A 35 -12.82 5.80 -1.98
N MET A 36 -11.96 5.76 -0.96
CA MET A 36 -10.51 5.89 -1.16
C MET A 36 -9.90 4.84 -2.08
N PRO A 37 -10.08 3.51 -1.85
CA PRO A 37 -9.54 2.51 -2.76
C PRO A 37 -10.16 2.61 -4.17
N PHE A 38 -11.43 3.00 -4.30
CA PHE A 38 -12.07 3.20 -5.59
C PHE A 38 -11.49 4.40 -6.36
N LEU A 39 -11.22 5.50 -5.65
CA LEU A 39 -10.67 6.72 -6.23
C LEU A 39 -9.22 6.50 -6.69
N VAL A 40 -8.45 5.72 -5.92
CA VAL A 40 -7.11 5.26 -6.33
C VAL A 40 -7.19 4.39 -7.59
N ALA A 41 -8.09 3.40 -7.63
CA ALA A 41 -8.29 2.56 -8.81
C ALA A 41 -8.69 3.38 -10.04
N THR A 42 -9.59 4.36 -9.87
CA THR A 42 -10.03 5.27 -10.95
C THR A 42 -8.89 6.16 -11.43
N ALA A 43 -8.08 6.70 -10.53
CA ALA A 43 -6.91 7.50 -10.87
C ALA A 43 -5.86 6.68 -11.65
N LEU A 44 -5.62 5.44 -11.24
CA LEU A 44 -4.75 4.51 -11.95
C LEU A 44 -5.32 4.15 -13.33
N ALA A 45 -6.62 3.86 -13.42
CA ALA A 45 -7.29 3.58 -14.69
C ALA A 45 -7.16 4.78 -15.66
N TYR A 46 -7.32 6.01 -15.17
CA TYR A 46 -7.15 7.22 -15.97
C TYR A 46 -5.71 7.39 -16.49
N LEU A 47 -4.71 6.98 -15.70
CA LEU A 47 -3.32 6.96 -16.16
C LEU A 47 -3.09 5.97 -17.31
N TRP A 48 -3.85 4.87 -17.33
CA TRP A 48 -3.75 3.79 -18.32
C TRP A 48 -4.62 4.00 -19.56
N ASP A 49 -5.69 4.78 -19.45
CA ASP A 49 -6.58 5.16 -20.54
C ASP A 49 -5.84 5.65 -21.81
N PRO A 50 -4.81 6.51 -21.75
CA PRO A 50 -4.07 6.90 -22.96
C PRO A 50 -3.33 5.75 -23.64
N ALA A 51 -2.97 4.68 -22.92
CA ALA A 51 -2.41 3.48 -23.55
C ALA A 51 -3.49 2.69 -24.30
N VAL A 52 -4.72 2.65 -23.77
CA VAL A 52 -5.90 2.07 -24.44
C VAL A 52 -6.26 2.89 -25.68
N ASP A 53 -6.30 4.22 -25.57
CA ASP A 53 -6.60 5.13 -26.70
C ASP A 53 -5.59 4.99 -27.84
N ARG A 54 -4.31 4.80 -27.52
CA ARG A 54 -3.25 4.55 -28.53
C ARG A 54 -3.49 3.25 -29.29
N LEU A 55 -4.00 2.21 -28.63
CA LEU A 55 -4.36 0.94 -29.26
C LEU A 55 -5.66 1.06 -30.06
N GLU A 56 -6.63 1.83 -29.58
CA GLU A 56 -7.88 2.09 -30.31
C GLU A 56 -7.63 2.83 -31.64
N ARG A 57 -6.67 3.77 -31.66
CA ARG A 57 -6.22 4.45 -32.89
C ARG A 57 -5.63 3.52 -33.95
N LEU A 58 -5.26 2.29 -33.61
CA LEU A 58 -4.82 1.26 -34.56
C LEU A 58 -6.00 0.52 -35.23
N GLY A 59 -7.25 0.93 -34.96
CA GLY A 59 -8.45 0.36 -35.57
C GLY A 59 -9.02 -0.85 -34.82
N MET A 60 -8.58 -1.10 -33.58
CA MET A 60 -9.08 -2.18 -32.74
C MET A 60 -10.36 -1.73 -32.00
N GLY A 61 -11.39 -2.59 -31.98
CA GLY A 61 -12.63 -2.30 -31.25
C GLY A 61 -12.39 -2.18 -29.74
N ARG A 62 -13.08 -1.24 -29.07
CA ARG A 62 -12.88 -0.89 -27.63
C ARG A 62 -12.74 -2.10 -26.70
N GLY A 63 -13.56 -3.14 -26.88
CA GLY A 63 -13.49 -4.36 -26.06
C GLY A 63 -12.16 -5.13 -26.18
N LEU A 64 -11.60 -5.20 -27.39
CA LEU A 64 -10.30 -5.85 -27.61
C LEU A 64 -9.16 -5.02 -27.04
N CYS A 65 -9.22 -3.68 -27.15
CA CYS A 65 -8.21 -2.80 -26.55
C CYS A 65 -8.16 -2.97 -25.03
N VAL A 66 -9.31 -2.91 -24.35
CA VAL A 66 -9.36 -3.03 -22.88
C VAL A 66 -8.86 -4.40 -22.44
N SER A 67 -9.30 -5.48 -23.09
CA SER A 67 -8.84 -6.84 -22.77
C SER A 67 -7.33 -7.00 -22.96
N LEU A 68 -6.77 -6.48 -24.07
CA LEU A 68 -5.35 -6.54 -24.37
C LEU A 68 -4.51 -5.76 -23.35
N VAL A 69 -4.92 -4.55 -22.98
CA VAL A 69 -4.22 -3.73 -21.97
C VAL A 69 -4.25 -4.41 -20.60
N PHE A 70 -5.40 -4.98 -20.22
CA PHE A 70 -5.53 -5.69 -18.95
C PHE A 70 -4.64 -6.93 -18.91
N PHE A 71 -4.57 -7.67 -20.02
CA PHE A 71 -3.68 -8.83 -20.17
C PHE A 71 -2.21 -8.42 -20.08
N LEU A 72 -1.78 -7.39 -20.82
CA LEU A 72 -0.41 -6.85 -20.78
C LEU A 72 -0.02 -6.36 -19.38
N MET A 73 -0.92 -5.67 -18.68
CA MET A 73 -0.67 -5.20 -17.32
C MET A 73 -0.58 -6.33 -16.32
N SER A 74 -1.48 -7.31 -16.41
CA SER A 74 -1.42 -8.49 -15.56
C SER A 74 -0.11 -9.26 -15.79
N LEU A 75 0.29 -9.41 -17.05
CA LEU A 75 1.55 -10.06 -17.42
C LEU A 75 2.76 -9.28 -16.88
N LEU A 76 2.77 -7.95 -17.02
CA LEU A 76 3.81 -7.08 -16.46
C LEU A 76 3.93 -7.26 -14.94
N LEU A 77 2.79 -7.29 -14.24
CA LEU A 77 2.74 -7.42 -12.78
C LEU A 77 3.28 -8.79 -12.33
N ILE A 78 2.89 -9.87 -13.01
CA ILE A 78 3.44 -11.21 -12.78
C ILE A 78 4.95 -11.22 -13.00
N LEU A 79 5.42 -10.63 -14.12
CA LEU A 79 6.85 -10.56 -14.44
C LEU A 79 7.62 -9.75 -13.37
N LEU A 80 7.04 -8.64 -12.92
CA LEU A 80 7.59 -7.82 -11.84
C LEU A 80 7.75 -8.63 -10.57
N VAL A 81 6.73 -9.36 -10.13
CA VAL A 81 6.81 -10.24 -8.95
C VAL A 81 7.86 -11.32 -9.15
N LEU A 82 7.88 -11.95 -10.34
CA LEU A 82 8.83 -13.02 -10.67
C LEU A 82 10.28 -12.54 -10.66
N VAL A 83 10.56 -11.27 -10.97
CA VAL A 83 11.90 -10.66 -10.87
C VAL A 83 12.18 -10.14 -9.47
N LEU A 84 11.20 -9.54 -8.81
CA LEU A 84 11.35 -8.90 -7.51
C LEU A 84 11.63 -9.93 -6.41
N VAL A 85 10.92 -11.06 -6.40
CA VAL A 85 11.11 -12.15 -5.42
C VAL A 85 12.54 -12.70 -5.42
N PRO A 86 13.12 -13.15 -6.55
CA PRO A 86 14.50 -13.64 -6.56
C PRO A 86 15.52 -12.53 -6.31
N LEU A 87 15.23 -11.29 -6.72
CA LEU A 87 16.10 -10.15 -6.42
C LEU A 87 16.18 -9.92 -4.91
N LEU A 88 15.03 -9.92 -4.22
CA LEU A 88 14.96 -9.83 -2.77
C LEU A 88 15.68 -11.02 -2.11
N GLY A 89 15.48 -12.25 -2.62
CA GLY A 89 16.20 -13.44 -2.14
C GLY A 89 17.72 -13.28 -2.23
N ARG A 90 18.23 -12.82 -3.37
CA ARG A 90 19.66 -12.52 -3.55
C ARG A 90 20.15 -11.43 -2.60
N GLN A 91 19.37 -10.37 -2.42
CA GLN A 91 19.70 -9.29 -1.48
C GLN A 91 19.80 -9.81 -0.04
N MET A 92 18.87 -10.67 0.39
CA MET A 92 18.92 -11.30 1.72
C MET A 92 20.16 -12.17 1.91
N HIS A 93 20.55 -12.95 0.90
CA HIS A 93 21.80 -13.74 0.97
C HIS A 93 23.05 -12.87 1.08
N VAL A 94 23.11 -11.75 0.37
CA VAL A 94 24.22 -10.79 0.48
C VAL A 94 24.27 -10.18 1.88
N VAL A 95 23.12 -9.78 2.43
CA VAL A 95 23.04 -9.26 3.80
C VAL A 95 23.49 -10.32 4.81
N ALA A 96 23.02 -11.57 4.67
CA ALA A 96 23.43 -12.69 5.52
C ALA A 96 24.94 -12.95 5.44
N ALA A 97 25.54 -12.86 4.24
CA ALA A 97 26.98 -12.98 4.04
C ALA A 97 27.78 -11.83 4.66
N LYS A 98 27.16 -10.65 4.89
CA LYS A 98 27.78 -9.50 5.56
C LYS A 98 27.59 -9.49 7.08
N VAL A 99 26.75 -10.36 7.64
CA VAL A 99 26.61 -10.55 9.09
C VAL A 99 27.95 -10.80 9.80
N PRO A 100 28.82 -11.72 9.35
CA PRO A 100 30.11 -11.95 10.03
C PRO A 100 31.00 -10.69 10.01
N LEU A 101 31.06 -9.97 8.90
CA LEU A 101 31.77 -8.68 8.81
C LEU A 101 31.22 -7.63 9.77
N ALA A 102 29.91 -7.58 9.97
CA ALA A 102 29.28 -6.69 10.94
C ALA A 102 29.67 -7.06 12.38
N ILE A 103 29.76 -8.36 12.70
CA ILE A 103 30.21 -8.86 14.02
C ILE A 103 31.68 -8.52 14.24
N ASP A 104 32.53 -8.69 13.23
CA ASP A 104 33.96 -8.38 13.34
C ASP A 104 34.19 -6.88 13.54
N TRP A 105 33.48 -6.02 12.81
CA TRP A 105 33.49 -4.57 13.05
C TRP A 105 33.00 -4.21 14.45
N PHE A 106 31.94 -4.87 14.94
CA PHE A 106 31.43 -4.67 16.30
C PHE A 106 32.49 -5.00 17.36
N LYS A 107 33.20 -6.12 17.18
CA LYS A 107 34.24 -6.54 18.12
C LYS A 107 35.48 -5.66 18.05
N LEU A 108 35.87 -5.21 16.86
CA LEU A 108 37.13 -4.49 16.64
C LEU A 108 37.01 -2.98 16.85
N SER A 109 35.83 -2.39 16.70
CA SER A 109 35.62 -0.94 16.86
C SER A 109 34.69 -0.58 18.01
N LEU A 110 33.61 -1.33 18.22
CA LEU A 110 32.61 -0.95 19.22
C LEU A 110 33.03 -1.36 20.63
N LEU A 111 33.54 -2.59 20.83
CA LEU A 111 34.02 -3.04 22.15
C LEU A 111 35.07 -2.12 22.77
N PRO A 112 36.18 -1.76 22.08
CA PRO A 112 37.19 -0.88 22.67
C PRO A 112 36.67 0.55 22.92
N TRP A 113 35.75 1.05 22.10
CA TRP A 113 35.11 2.34 22.34
C TRP A 113 34.21 2.31 23.59
N LEU A 114 33.48 1.21 23.79
CA LEU A 114 32.57 1.03 24.92
C LEU A 114 33.35 0.81 26.23
N GLU A 115 34.42 0.05 26.19
CA GLU A 115 35.35 -0.11 27.32
C GLU A 115 35.98 1.22 27.71
N GLY A 116 36.37 2.05 26.72
CA GLY A 116 36.95 3.37 26.94
C GLY A 116 36.00 4.41 27.55
N GLN A 117 34.68 4.29 27.36
CA GLN A 117 33.70 5.22 27.96
C GLN A 117 33.01 4.69 29.20
N PHE A 118 32.78 3.38 29.30
CA PHE A 118 31.99 2.80 30.40
C PHE A 118 32.81 1.95 31.38
N ASN A 119 34.09 1.63 31.10
CA ASN A 119 34.92 0.76 31.95
C ASN A 119 34.26 -0.61 32.25
N VAL A 120 33.40 -1.08 31.33
CA VAL A 120 32.67 -2.36 31.40
C VAL A 120 33.37 -3.31 30.43
N GLY A 121 34.08 -4.32 30.94
CA GLY A 121 34.79 -5.28 30.10
C GLY A 121 33.83 -6.26 29.41
N ALA A 122 34.28 -6.89 28.32
CA ALA A 122 33.51 -7.87 27.53
C ALA A 122 32.86 -9.03 28.34
N GLY A 123 33.27 -9.26 29.59
CA GLY A 123 32.70 -10.26 30.50
C GLY A 123 31.44 -9.82 31.27
N ASP A 124 31.14 -8.53 31.35
CA ASP A 124 30.00 -8.00 32.11
C ASP A 124 28.73 -7.81 31.25
N ILE A 125 28.85 -7.93 29.93
CA ILE A 125 27.71 -7.80 29.01
C ILE A 125 26.94 -9.13 29.00
N PRO A 126 25.69 -9.19 29.51
CA PRO A 126 24.94 -10.43 29.60
C PRO A 126 24.32 -10.80 28.24
N LEU A 127 25.19 -11.17 27.30
CA LEU A 127 24.84 -11.49 25.91
C LEU A 127 23.78 -12.60 25.82
N GLU A 128 23.84 -13.56 26.75
CA GLU A 128 22.83 -14.63 26.89
C GLU A 128 21.46 -14.10 27.34
N LYS A 129 21.39 -13.08 28.22
CA LYS A 129 20.11 -12.47 28.61
C LYS A 129 19.49 -11.68 27.45
N ILE A 130 20.31 -10.97 26.68
CA ILE A 130 19.85 -10.21 25.50
C ILE A 130 19.32 -11.19 24.45
N LYS A 131 20.03 -12.29 24.19
CA LYS A 131 19.60 -13.34 23.27
C LYS A 131 18.30 -14.00 23.73
N GLN A 132 18.17 -14.33 25.01
CA GLN A 132 16.92 -14.88 25.57
C GLN A 132 15.75 -13.91 25.49
N ALA A 133 15.94 -12.63 25.82
CA ALA A 133 14.90 -11.61 25.73
C ALA A 133 14.44 -11.39 24.28
N LEU A 134 15.36 -11.42 23.32
CA LEU A 134 15.06 -11.29 21.91
C LEU A 134 14.32 -12.54 21.38
N MET A 135 14.76 -13.75 21.73
CA MET A 135 14.08 -14.98 21.32
C MET A 135 12.68 -15.10 21.94
N ALA A 136 12.53 -14.73 23.20
CA ALA A 136 11.23 -14.75 23.89
C ALA A 136 10.23 -13.77 23.23
N ASN A 137 10.67 -12.56 22.87
CA ASN A 137 9.81 -11.60 22.18
C ASN A 137 9.57 -11.97 20.71
N TRP A 138 10.56 -12.52 20.02
CA TRP A 138 10.42 -12.96 18.63
C TRP A 138 9.42 -14.12 18.49
N GLN A 139 9.45 -15.09 19.41
CA GLN A 139 8.44 -16.16 19.44
C GLN A 139 7.03 -15.62 19.73
N SER A 140 6.91 -14.55 20.52
CA SER A 140 5.63 -13.92 20.81
C SER A 140 5.12 -13.00 19.67
N ALA A 141 6.00 -12.52 18.79
CA ALA A 141 5.67 -11.63 17.67
C ALA A 141 5.57 -12.34 16.32
N GLY A 142 6.22 -13.51 16.16
CA GLY A 142 6.21 -14.32 14.94
C GLY A 142 5.24 -15.51 14.97
N GLY A 143 4.43 -15.64 16.02
CA GLY A 143 3.43 -16.69 16.19
C GLY A 143 2.03 -16.23 15.79
N VAL A 144 1.80 -16.05 14.49
CA VAL A 144 0.47 -16.13 13.85
C VAL A 144 0.59 -16.99 12.61
#